data_AF-A0A7X2D6G8-F1
#
_entry.id   AF-A0A7X2D6G8-F1
#
_cell.length_a   1.000
_cell.length_b   1.000
_cell.length_c   1.000
_cell.angle_alpha   90.00
_cell.angle_beta   90.00
_cell.angle_gamma   90.00
#
_symmetry.space_group_name_H-M   'P 1'
#
loop_
_entity.id
_entity.type
_entity.pdbx_description
1 polymer ?
#
loop_
_entity_poly.entity_id
_entity_poly.type
_entity_poly.pdbx_seq_one_letter_code
_entity_poly.pdbx_strand_id
1 'polypeptide(L)' 'MEVIYSNAQRIMHTENEFYFDFYQLSEDMVSIEKGKPLVRVYMTAQQVMRFRDAIEKNVGSYIEKYVKPQKRVEEKK' A
#
# COMPACT_ATOMS: atom_id res chain seq x y z
N MET A 1 0.55 -19.89 13.43
CA MET A 1 -0.24 -18.64 13.52
C MET A 1 -0.22 -18.04 12.13
N GLU A 2 -1.33 -18.14 11.41
CA GLU A 2 -1.40 -17.81 9.98
C GLU A 2 -1.54 -16.30 9.82
N VAL A 3 -0.56 -15.66 9.18
CA VAL A 3 -0.59 -14.23 8.90
C VAL A 3 -1.52 -14.02 7.71
N ILE A 4 -2.71 -13.50 7.97
CA ILE A 4 -3.69 -13.19 6.93
C ILE A 4 -3.25 -11.89 6.25
N TYR A 5 -2.78 -11.99 5.00
CA TYR A 5 -2.39 -10.85 4.20
C TYR A 5 -3.61 -10.24 3.49
N SER A 6 -3.98 -9.00 3.83
CA SER A 6 -4.96 -8.22 3.06
C SER A 6 -4.26 -7.58 1.86
N ASN A 7 -4.18 -8.30 0.74
CA ASN A 7 -3.42 -7.89 -0.45
C ASN A 7 -4.24 -7.12 -1.49
N ALA A 8 -5.55 -7.00 -1.32
CA ALA A 8 -6.44 -6.41 -2.32
C ALA A 8 -6.94 -5.03 -1.85
N GLN A 9 -6.50 -3.97 -2.53
CA GLN A 9 -6.94 -2.59 -2.31
C GLN A 9 -7.81 -2.12 -3.49
N ARG A 10 -9.03 -1.64 -3.22
CA ARG A 10 -9.83 -0.90 -4.22
C ARG A 10 -9.85 0.57 -3.86
N ILE A 11 -9.45 1.42 -4.80
CA ILE A 11 -9.51 2.88 -4.68
C ILE A 11 -10.73 3.37 -5.44
N MET A 12 -11.59 4.13 -4.78
CA MET A 12 -12.76 4.73 -5.39
C MET A 12 -12.88 6.18 -4.90
N HIS A 13 -13.47 7.03 -5.72
CA HIS A 13 -13.68 8.43 -5.39
C HIS A 13 -15.08 8.88 -5.76
N THR A 14 -15.60 9.81 -4.96
CA THR A 14 -16.75 10.66 -5.28
C THR A 14 -16.24 12.09 -5.48
N GLU A 15 -17.11 13.07 -5.69
CA GLU A 15 -16.69 14.47 -5.86
C GLU A 15 -15.93 15.01 -4.64
N ASN A 16 -16.25 14.54 -3.43
CA ASN A 16 -15.72 15.11 -2.17
C ASN A 16 -14.92 14.13 -1.31
N GLU A 17 -15.02 12.83 -1.57
CA GLU A 17 -14.46 11.79 -0.71
C GLU A 17 -13.79 10.70 -1.53
N PHE A 18 -12.66 10.22 -1.03
CA PHE A 18 -11.96 9.05 -1.50
C PHE A 18 -12.06 7.96 -0.45
N TYR A 19 -12.12 6.71 -0.90
CA TYR A 19 -11.98 5.59 0.03
C TYR A 19 -11.10 4.48 -0.50
N PHE A 20 -10.47 3.78 0.44
CA PHE A 20 -9.69 2.58 0.21
C PHE A 20 -10.34 1.40 0.91
N ASP A 21 -10.63 0.37 0.15
CA ASP A 21 -11.15 -0.89 0.66
C ASP A 21 -10.05 -1.93 0.72
N PHE A 22 -9.90 -2.54 1.90
CA PHE A 22 -9.00 -3.66 2.15
C PHE A 22 -9.84 -4.93 2.22
N TYR A 23 -9.53 -5.87 1.32
CA TYR A 23 -10.19 -7.16 1.27
C TYR A 23 -9.25 -8.24 1.78
N GLN A 24 -9.80 -9.12 2.61
CA GLN A 24 -9.16 -10.39 2.92
C GLN A 24 -9.41 -11.34 1.76
N LEU A 25 -8.33 -11.78 1.11
CA LEU A 25 -8.40 -12.90 0.18
C LEU A 25 -8.23 -14.19 0.98
N SER A 26 -9.11 -15.15 0.73
CA SER A 26 -9.02 -16.52 1.25
C SER A 26 -9.38 -17.50 0.14
N GLU A 27 -9.15 -18.79 0.36
CA GLU A 27 -9.58 -19.84 -0.58
C GLU A 27 -11.08 -19.76 -0.89
N ASP A 28 -11.89 -19.33 0.09
CA ASP A 28 -13.34 -19.15 -0.04
C ASP A 28 -13.76 -17.76 -0.58
N MET A 29 -12.85 -16.77 -0.58
CA MET A 29 -13.08 -15.41 -1.09
C MET A 29 -11.99 -15.01 -2.08
N VAL A 30 -12.03 -15.63 -3.25
CA VAL A 30 -11.09 -15.40 -4.36
C VAL A 30 -11.43 -14.11 -5.13
N SER A 31 -12.65 -13.58 -5.03
CA SER A 31 -13.13 -12.43 -5.82
C SER A 31 -13.56 -11.24 -4.95
N ILE A 32 -12.89 -10.10 -5.18
CA ILE A 32 -13.15 -8.80 -4.55
C ILE A 32 -14.55 -8.26 -4.92
N GLU A 33 -15.08 -8.62 -6.09
CA GLU A 33 -16.35 -8.07 -6.61
C GLU A 33 -17.57 -8.52 -5.81
N LYS A 34 -17.47 -9.67 -5.13
CA LYS A 34 -18.57 -10.29 -4.37
C LYS A 34 -18.40 -10.22 -2.86
N GLY A 35 -17.21 -9.82 -2.38
CA GLY A 35 -16.87 -9.71 -0.97
C GLY A 35 -17.24 -8.36 -0.37
N LYS A 36 -17.51 -8.32 0.94
CA LYS A 36 -17.54 -7.07 1.70
C LYS A 36 -16.11 -6.69 2.09
N PRO A 37 -15.74 -5.40 2.07
CA PRO A 37 -14.44 -4.97 2.54
C PRO A 37 -14.30 -5.29 4.03
N LEU A 38 -13.13 -5.80 4.43
CA LEU A 38 -12.81 -6.02 5.83
C LEU A 38 -12.59 -4.69 6.54
N VAL A 39 -11.90 -3.77 5.87
CA VAL A 39 -11.66 -2.40 6.35
C VAL A 39 -11.90 -1.42 5.21
N ARG A 40 -12.59 -0.32 5.49
CA ARG A 40 -12.72 0.83 4.59
C ARG A 40 -12.16 2.07 5.26
N VAL A 41 -11.25 2.75 4.58
CA VAL A 41 -10.67 4.02 5.04
C VAL A 41 -11.21 5.15 4.17
N TYR A 42 -11.82 6.16 4.79
CA TYR A 42 -12.32 7.35 4.12
C TYR A 42 -11.34 8.51 4.26
N MET A 43 -11.21 9.30 3.20
CA MET A 43 -10.32 10.46 3.17
C MET A 43 -10.89 11.58 2.30
N THR A 44 -10.58 12.81 2.67
CA THR A 44 -10.76 13.97 1.80
C THR A 44 -9.68 14.00 0.71
N ALA A 45 -9.91 14.78 -0.35
CA ALA A 45 -8.91 14.99 -1.41
C ALA A 45 -7.54 15.45 -0.86
N GLN A 46 -7.53 16.34 0.13
CA GLN A 46 -6.30 16.83 0.74
C GLN A 46 -5.54 15.71 1.49
N GLN A 47 -6.25 14.81 2.16
CA GLN A 47 -5.67 13.68 2.87
C GLN A 47 -5.07 12.66 1.90
N VAL A 48 -5.73 12.40 0.76
CA VAL A 48 -5.21 11.51 -0.30
C VAL A 48 -3.89 12.02 -0.88
N MET A 49 -3.80 13.32 -1.17
CA MET A 49 -2.57 13.90 -1.69
C MET A 49 -1.40 13.72 -0.72
N ARG A 50 -1.62 14.00 0.56
CA ARG A 50 -0.62 13.78 1.61
C ARG A 50 -0.24 12.31 1.75
N PHE A 51 -1.22 11.41 1.64
CA PHE A 51 -0.99 9.98 1.70
C PHE A 51 -0.13 9.47 0.53
N ARG A 52 -0.41 9.91 -0.70
CA ARG A 52 0.40 9.63 -1.89
C ARG A 52 1.86 10.05 -1.67
N ASP A 53 2.08 11.29 -1.25
CA ASP A 53 3.42 11.84 -1.06
C ASP A 53 4.20 11.05 0.01
N ALA A 54 3.51 10.61 1.06
CA ALA A 54 4.11 9.77 2.09
C ALA A 54 4.50 8.39 1.55
N ILE A 55 3.67 7.76 0.71
CA ILE A 55 4.01 6.48 0.06
C ILE A 55 5.24 6.64 -0.83
N GLU A 56 5.26 7.64 -1.71
CA GLU A 56 6.38 7.87 -2.63
C GLU A 56 7.70 8.03 -1.88
N LYS A 57 7.70 8.84 -0.81
CA LYS A 57 8.87 9.03 0.04
C LYS A 57 9.33 7.74 0.72
N ASN A 58 8.39 6.95 1.24
CA ASN A 58 8.70 5.70 1.94
C ASN A 58 9.26 4.64 0.98
N VAL A 59 8.66 4.48 -0.20
CA VAL A 59 9.15 3.57 -1.24
C VAL A 59 10.52 4.01 -1.75
N GLY A 60 10.72 5.30 -1.99
CA GLY A 60 12.02 5.85 -2.37
C GLY A 60 13.10 5.53 -1.34
N SER A 61 12.80 5.78 -0.06
CA SER A 61 13.71 5.48 1.05
C SER A 61 14.03 3.98 1.17
N TYR A 62 13.05 3.12 0.93
CA TYR A 62 13.26 1.66 0.90
C TYR A 62 14.20 1.25 -0.25
N ILE A 63 13.95 1.75 -1.46
CA ILE A 63 14.78 1.44 -2.64
C ILE A 63 16.22 1.88 -2.42
N GLU A 64 16.44 3.09 -1.88
CA GLU A 64 17.78 3.60 -1.60
C GLU A 64 18.51 2.75 -0.56
N LYS A 65 17.81 2.33 0.50
CA LYS A 65 18.43 1.60 1.60
C LYS A 65 18.69 0.13 1.31
N TYR A 66 17.80 -0.52 0.55
CA TYR A 66 17.78 -1.98 0.43
C TYR A 66 17.96 -2.51 -1.00
N VAL A 67 17.69 -1.71 -2.03
CA VAL A 67 17.69 -2.19 -3.43
C VAL A 67 18.89 -1.66 -4.21
N LYS A 68 19.25 -0.38 -4.06
CA LYS A 68 20.47 0.15 -4.67
C LYS A 68 21.67 -0.43 -3.91
N PRO A 69 22.61 -1.13 -4.58
CA PRO A 69 23.77 -1.67 -3.91
C PRO A 69 24.53 -0.52 -3.23
N GLN A 70 24.77 -0.62 -1.93
CA GLN A 70 25.85 0.14 -1.32
C GLN A 70 27.10 -0.25 -2.11
N LYS A 71 27.60 0.65 -2.96
CA LYS A 71 28.95 0.50 -3.52
C LYS A 71 29.85 0.40 -2.30
N ARG A 72 30.21 -0.81 -1.89
CA ARG A 72 31.30 -1.05 -0.97
C ARG A 72 32.48 -0.36 -1.63
N VAL A 73 32.91 0.74 -1.05
CA VAL A 73 34.24 1.27 -1.29
C VAL A 73 35.14 0.15 -0.82
N GLU A 74 35.62 -0.66 -1.75
CA GLU A 74 36.77 -1.51 -1.53
C GLU A 74 37.92 -0.55 -1.24
N GLU A 75 38.11 -0.26 0.04
CA GLU A 75 39.32 0.37 0.55
C GLU A 75 40.48 -0.55 0.18
N LYS A 76 41.15 -0.21 -0.91
CA LYS A 76 42.46 -0.74 -1.25
C LYS A 76 43.39 -0.48 -0.06
N LYS A 77 43.84 -1.56 0.59
CA LYS A 77 45.06 -1.60 1.38
C LYS A 77 46.06 -2.50 0.67
#